data_AF-A0A2S1SKA9-F1
#
_entry.id   AF-A0A2S1SKA9-F1
#
_cell.length_a   1.000
_cell.length_b   1.000
_cell.length_c   1.000
_cell.angle_alpha   90.00
_cell.angle_beta   90.00
_cell.angle_gamma   90.00
#
_symmetry.space_group_name_H-M   'P 1'
#
loop_
_entity.id
_entity.type
_entity.pdbx_description
1 polymer ?
#
loop_
_entity_poly.entity_id
_entity_poly.type
_entity_poly.pdbx_seq_one_letter_code
_entity_poly.pdbx_strand_id
1 'polypeptide(L)'
;MTYNWNDIKWIFEPDGALRDIYVTNINVDDWKNLIDFLNNEFVIRFGITQHNFQLNKIDKNYALQYLTSRTDQMESKTISIILDGYSN
;
A
#
# COMPACT_ATOMS: atom_id res chain seq x y z
N MET A 1 5.51 15.04 -16.51
CA MET A 1 5.79 16.23 -15.67
C MET A 1 6.57 15.77 -14.46
N THR A 2 7.67 16.44 -14.14
CA THR A 2 8.48 16.14 -12.96
C THR A 2 8.10 17.17 -11.90
N TYR A 3 7.35 16.75 -10.89
CA TYR A 3 7.00 17.63 -9.77
C TYR A 3 8.18 17.70 -8.80
N ASN A 4 8.51 18.90 -8.31
CA ASN A 4 9.54 19.06 -7.30
C ASN A 4 9.00 18.54 -5.96
N TRP A 5 9.73 17.60 -5.34
CA TRP A 5 9.34 17.01 -4.06
C TRP A 5 9.08 18.07 -2.97
N ASN A 6 9.90 19.13 -2.92
CA ASN A 6 9.74 20.18 -1.92
C ASN A 6 8.42 20.93 -2.02
N ASP A 7 7.80 20.93 -3.19
CA ASP A 7 6.55 21.65 -3.45
C ASP A 7 5.32 20.78 -3.15
N ILE A 8 5.48 19.44 -3.05
CA ILE A 8 4.38 18.48 -2.87
C ILE A 8 4.43 17.72 -1.54
N LYS A 9 5.56 17.73 -0.82
CA LYS A 9 5.72 16.98 0.43
C LYS A 9 4.71 17.35 1.51
N TRP A 10 4.15 18.56 1.46
CA TRP A 10 3.15 19.04 2.43
C TRP A 10 1.88 18.17 2.45
N ILE A 11 1.56 17.48 1.34
CA ILE A 11 0.41 16.56 1.25
C ILE A 11 0.56 15.39 2.24
N PHE A 12 1.80 15.08 2.64
CA PHE A 12 2.14 14.00 3.55
C PHE A 12 2.35 14.47 5.00
N GLU A 13 2.22 15.78 5.28
CA GLU A 13 2.28 16.27 6.65
C GLU A 13 0.99 15.88 7.41
N PRO A 14 1.10 15.35 8.65
CA PRO A 14 -0.07 14.94 9.41
C PRO A 14 -0.94 16.16 9.79
N ASP A 15 -2.13 16.27 9.19
CA ASP A 15 -3.14 17.29 9.53
C ASP A 15 -4.44 16.68 10.09
N GLY A 16 -4.49 15.35 10.23
CA GLY A 16 -5.65 14.61 10.70
C GLY A 16 -6.70 14.32 9.61
N ALA A 17 -6.50 14.78 8.37
CA ALA A 17 -7.38 14.46 7.26
C ALA A 17 -7.07 13.08 6.66
N LEU A 18 -8.10 12.38 6.19
CA LEU A 18 -7.93 11.22 5.31
C LEU A 18 -7.59 11.71 3.89
N ARG A 19 -6.59 11.09 3.26
CA ARG A 19 -6.16 11.44 1.90
C ARG A 19 -6.04 10.17 1.07
N ASP A 20 -6.74 10.16 -0.06
CA ASP A 20 -6.58 9.14 -1.09
C ASP A 20 -5.46 9.55 -2.06
N ILE A 21 -4.46 8.69 -2.24
CA ILE A 21 -3.36 8.92 -3.17
C ILE A 21 -3.54 8.04 -4.40
N TYR A 22 -3.74 8.67 -5.56
CA TYR A 22 -3.85 7.99 -6.84
C TYR A 22 -2.52 8.07 -7.58
N VAL A 23 -1.89 6.91 -7.81
CA VAL A 23 -0.66 6.80 -8.59
C VAL A 23 -1.02 6.35 -10.00
N THR A 24 -0.59 7.10 -11.01
CA THR A 24 -0.88 6.84 -12.43
C THR A 24 0.38 6.38 -13.17
N ASN A 25 0.23 5.80 -14.36
CA ASN A 25 1.32 5.29 -15.19
C ASN A 25 2.19 4.21 -14.52
N ILE A 26 1.60 3.44 -13.61
CA ILE A 26 2.25 2.30 -12.96
C ILE A 26 1.96 1.01 -13.72
N ASN A 27 2.93 0.12 -13.72
CA ASN A 27 2.78 -1.25 -14.20
C ASN A 27 2.82 -2.25 -13.02
N VAL A 28 2.65 -3.54 -13.34
CA VAL A 28 2.64 -4.60 -12.33
C VAL A 28 4.01 -4.76 -11.65
N ASP A 29 5.12 -4.47 -12.33
CA ASP A 29 6.46 -4.55 -11.75
C ASP A 29 6.74 -3.42 -10.75
N ASP A 30 6.18 -2.22 -10.98
CA ASP A 30 6.22 -1.13 -10.00
C ASP A 30 5.53 -1.54 -8.68
N TRP A 31 4.39 -2.23 -8.78
CA TRP A 31 3.71 -2.81 -7.64
C TRP A 31 4.54 -3.88 -6.92
N LYS A 32 5.25 -4.73 -7.66
CA LYS A 32 6.15 -5.72 -7.06
C LYS A 32 7.24 -5.04 -6.24
N ASN A 33 7.88 -4.01 -6.80
CA ASN A 33 8.94 -3.25 -6.14
C ASN A 33 8.44 -2.56 -4.87
N LEU A 34 7.24 -1.97 -4.92
CA LEU A 34 6.61 -1.33 -3.75
C LEU A 34 6.34 -2.35 -2.64
N ILE A 35 5.75 -3.50 -2.98
CA ILE A 35 5.47 -4.56 -2.00
C ILE A 35 6.76 -5.07 -1.35
N ASP A 36 7.81 -5.26 -2.15
CA ASP A 36 9.11 -5.71 -1.64
C ASP A 36 9.73 -4.68 -0.69
N PHE A 37 9.73 -3.41 -1.07
CA PHE A 37 10.21 -2.31 -0.23
C PHE A 37 9.45 -2.27 1.11
N LEU A 38 8.12 -2.28 1.04
CA LEU A 38 7.27 -2.24 2.22
C LEU A 38 7.53 -3.41 3.18
N ASN A 39 7.62 -4.63 2.63
CA ASN A 39 7.88 -5.85 3.41
C ASN A 39 9.28 -5.93 4.04
N ASN A 40 10.25 -5.18 3.51
CA ASN A 40 11.62 -5.17 4.01
C ASN A 40 11.85 -4.07 5.05
N GLU A 41 11.25 -2.90 4.85
CA GLU A 41 11.55 -1.71 5.65
C GLU A 41 10.58 -1.49 6.82
N PHE A 42 9.39 -2.13 6.79
CA PHE A 42 8.34 -1.83 7.77
C PHE A 42 7.72 -3.09 8.36
N VAL A 43 7.31 -2.99 9.63
CA VAL A 43 6.41 -3.96 10.25
C VAL A 43 5.00 -3.67 9.75
N ILE A 44 4.43 -4.59 8.97
CA ILE A 44 3.14 -4.39 8.31
C ILE A 44 2.09 -5.32 8.88
N ARG A 45 0.90 -4.77 9.13
CA ARG A 45 -0.34 -5.53 9.29
C ARG A 45 -1.02 -5.67 7.93
N PHE A 46 -1.23 -6.90 7.46
CA PHE A 46 -1.88 -7.18 6.17
C PHE A 46 -3.06 -8.15 6.35
N GLY A 47 -4.21 -7.84 5.76
CA GLY A 47 -5.43 -8.62 5.93
C GLY A 47 -6.66 -8.02 5.27
N ILE A 48 -7.71 -8.83 5.16
CA ILE A 48 -8.96 -8.53 4.42
C ILE A 48 -10.02 -7.85 5.33
N THR A 49 -9.88 -7.99 6.66
CA THR A 49 -10.77 -7.38 7.67
C THR A 49 -10.03 -7.15 8.99
N GLN A 50 -10.61 -6.34 9.89
CA GLN A 50 -10.07 -6.01 11.21
C GLN A 50 -9.73 -7.21 12.11
N HIS A 51 -10.23 -8.41 11.78
CA HIS A 51 -10.13 -9.60 12.61
C HIS A 51 -9.08 -10.61 12.17
N ASN A 52 -8.50 -10.49 10.96
CA ASN A 52 -7.54 -11.47 10.40
C ASN A 52 -6.28 -10.80 9.85
N PHE A 53 -5.79 -9.75 10.53
CA PHE A 53 -4.49 -9.19 10.19
C PHE A 53 -3.39 -10.15 10.61
N GLN A 54 -2.63 -10.67 9.63
CA GLN A 54 -1.31 -11.20 9.94
C GLN A 54 -0.38 -9.99 10.10
N LEU A 55 0.14 -9.82 11.30
CA LEU A 55 1.34 -9.03 11.50
C LEU A 55 2.45 -9.76 10.75
N ASN A 56 3.19 -9.03 9.92
CA ASN A 56 4.63 -9.13 9.65
C ASN A 56 4.94 -8.81 8.18
N LYS A 57 4.10 -9.16 7.20
CA LYS A 57 4.33 -8.92 5.75
C LYS A 57 3.02 -8.92 4.93
N ILE A 58 3.03 -8.21 3.81
CA ILE A 58 2.09 -8.32 2.69
C ILE A 58 2.31 -9.66 1.97
N ASP A 59 1.26 -10.45 1.77
CA ASP A 59 1.29 -11.59 0.85
C ASP A 59 1.35 -11.08 -0.60
N LYS A 60 2.56 -11.09 -1.17
CA LYS A 60 2.84 -10.60 -2.51
C LYS A 60 2.05 -11.35 -3.59
N ASN A 61 1.87 -12.66 -3.45
CA ASN A 61 1.16 -13.45 -4.46
C ASN A 61 -0.32 -13.11 -4.47
N TYR A 62 -0.93 -13.00 -3.29
CA TYR A 62 -2.31 -12.58 -3.14
C TYR A 62 -2.55 -11.18 -3.71
N ALA A 63 -1.68 -10.21 -3.37
CA ALA A 63 -1.80 -8.83 -3.84
C ALA A 63 -1.68 -8.72 -5.37
N LEU A 64 -0.73 -9.43 -5.97
CA LEU A 64 -0.56 -9.44 -7.43
C LEU A 64 -1.72 -10.14 -8.15
N GLN A 65 -2.24 -11.23 -7.58
CA GLN A 65 -3.42 -11.89 -8.12
C GLN A 65 -4.62 -10.94 -8.11
N TYR A 66 -4.83 -10.18 -7.02
CA TYR A 66 -5.89 -9.18 -6.91
C TYR A 66 -5.75 -8.04 -7.93
N LEU A 67 -4.52 -7.56 -8.16
CA LEU A 67 -4.24 -6.48 -9.12
C LEU A 67 -4.45 -6.89 -10.58
N THR A 68 -4.30 -8.18 -10.89
CA THR A 68 -4.28 -8.69 -12.28
C THR A 68 -5.52 -9.49 -12.66
N SER A 69 -6.35 -9.90 -11.69
CA SER A 69 -7.64 -10.51 -11.97
C SER A 69 -8.60 -9.46 -12.55
N ARG A 70 -9.26 -9.78 -13.67
CA ARG A 70 -10.43 -9.02 -14.15
C ARG A 70 -11.61 -9.39 -13.27
N THR A 71 -12.23 -8.43 -12.58
CA THR A 71 -13.20 -8.73 -11.54
C THR A 71 -14.63 -8.40 -11.95
N ASP A 72 -15.34 -9.40 -12.46
CA ASP A 72 -16.80 -9.41 -12.46
C ASP A 72 -17.34 -9.95 -11.11
N GLN A 73 -16.44 -10.46 -10.23
CA GLN A 73 -16.81 -11.24 -9.04
C GLN A 73 -15.98 -11.00 -7.77
N MET A 74 -14.98 -10.11 -7.77
CA MET A 74 -14.27 -9.81 -6.50
C MET A 74 -14.96 -8.65 -5.81
N GLU A 75 -15.57 -8.93 -4.65
CA GLU A 75 -16.01 -7.91 -3.72
C GLU A 75 -14.84 -6.95 -3.44
N SER A 76 -15.14 -5.66 -3.32
CA SER A 76 -14.17 -4.63 -2.96
C SER A 76 -13.50 -5.00 -1.63
N LYS A 77 -12.26 -5.49 -1.69
CA LYS A 77 -11.47 -5.80 -0.51
C LYS A 77 -10.55 -4.63 -0.22
N THR A 78 -10.73 -4.03 0.94
CA THR A 78 -9.79 -3.03 1.45
C THR A 78 -8.61 -3.75 2.08
N ILE A 79 -7.41 -3.44 1.63
CA ILE A 79 -6.17 -3.82 2.29
C ILE A 79 -5.73 -2.60 3.11
N SER A 80 -5.64 -2.76 4.43
CA SER A 80 -5.01 -1.75 5.28
C SER A 80 -3.55 -2.13 5.52
N ILE A 81 -2.66 -1.16 5.40
CA ILE A 81 -1.27 -1.25 5.83
C ILE A 81 -1.12 -0.30 7.00
N ILE A 82 -0.83 -0.84 8.19
CA ILE A 82 -0.46 -0.04 9.35
C ILE A 82 1.06 -0.07 9.44
N LEU A 83 1.67 1.11 9.38
CA LEU A 83 3.09 1.32 9.59
C LEU A 83 3.27 1.72 11.06
N ASP A 84 3.56 0.76 11.94
CA ASP A 84 3.96 1.07 13.30
C ASP A 84 5.40 1.63 13.26
N GLY A 85 5.62 2.78 13.90
CA GLY A 85 6.84 3.58 13.74
C GLY A 85 8.15 2.83 14.01
N TYR A 86 9.23 3.29 13.36
CA TYR A 86 10.60 2.82 13.48
C TYR A 86 10.98 2.41 14.92
N SER A 87 11.29 1.14 15.12
CA SER A 87 12.10 0.71 16.27
C SER A 87 13.57 1.03 15.96
N ASN A 88 14.19 1.88 16.79
CA ASN A 88 15.62 2.21 16.78
C ASN A 88 16.53 0.97 16.68
#